data_AF-A0A962ZPH7-F1
#
_entry.id   AF-A0A962ZPH7-F1
#
_cell.length_a   1.000
_cell.length_b   1.000
_cell.length_c   1.000
_cell.angle_alpha   90.00
_cell.angle_beta   90.00
_cell.angle_gamma   90.00
#
_symmetry.space_group_name_H-M   'P 1'
#
loop_
_entity.id
_entity.type
_entity.pdbx_description
1 polymer ?
#
loop_
_entity_poly.entity_id
_entity_poly.type
_entity_poly.pdbx_seq_one_letter_code
_entity_poly.pdbx_strand_id
1 'polypeptide(L)'
;HLAYAPEIANAMLRRQQASAIISARTQIVAGAVGMVDMALEQLSEKQTVVLDEVRKAAMVSNLLVVLCSEEHAQPVLNTGSLYT
;
A
#
# COMPACT_ATOMS: atom_id res chain seq x y z
N HIS A 1 -43.57 -18.13 -7.62
CA HIS A 1 -42.22 -18.69 -7.39
C HIS A 1 -41.21 -17.95 -8.25
N LEU A 2 -40.79 -16.76 -7.82
CA LEU A 2 -39.53 -16.16 -8.26
C LEU A 2 -38.54 -16.35 -7.11
N ALA A 3 -38.26 -17.62 -6.81
CA ALA A 3 -37.18 -17.94 -5.90
C ALA A 3 -35.90 -17.53 -6.65
N TYR A 4 -35.23 -16.51 -6.14
CA TYR A 4 -33.84 -16.21 -6.48
C TYR A 4 -33.11 -17.55 -6.53
N ALA A 5 -32.64 -17.96 -7.70
CA ALA A 5 -31.93 -19.21 -7.84
C ALA A 5 -30.77 -19.19 -6.82
N PRO A 6 -30.63 -20.20 -5.94
CA PRO A 6 -29.59 -20.25 -4.91
C PRO A 6 -28.19 -19.95 -5.46
N GLU A 7 -27.96 -20.28 -6.73
CA GLU A 7 -26.76 -20.02 -7.50
C GLU A 7 -26.52 -18.51 -7.73
N ILE A 8 -27.57 -17.75 -8.05
CA ILE A 8 -27.51 -16.29 -8.26
C ILE A 8 -27.26 -15.58 -6.93
N ALA A 9 -27.89 -16.05 -5.84
CA ALA A 9 -27.65 -15.50 -4.50
C ALA A 9 -26.18 -15.68 -4.06
N ASN A 10 -25.61 -16.87 -4.27
CA ASN A 10 -24.21 -17.15 -3.97
C ASN A 10 -23.25 -16.33 -4.84
N ALA A 11 -23.53 -16.20 -6.14
CA ALA A 11 -22.72 -15.38 -7.05
C ALA A 11 -22.76 -13.89 -6.66
N MET A 12 -23.93 -13.39 -6.26
CA MET A 12 -24.10 -12.02 -5.78
C MET A 12 -23.34 -11.77 -4.48
N LEU A 13 -23.42 -12.70 -3.52
CA LEU A 13 -22.69 -12.63 -2.25
C LEU A 13 -21.16 -12.59 -2.49
N ARG A 14 -20.63 -13.46 -3.35
CA ARG A 14 -19.20 -13.47 -3.71
C ARG A 14 -18.76 -12.14 -4.32
N ARG A 15 -19.58 -11.57 -5.21
CA ARG A 15 -19.30 -10.26 -5.83
C ARG A 15 -19.32 -9.13 -4.79
N GLN A 16 -20.27 -9.13 -3.86
CA GLN A 16 -20.34 -8.15 -2.77
C GLN A 16 -19.11 -8.24 -1.86
N GLN A 17 -18.69 -9.45 -1.49
CA GLN A 17 -17.48 -9.66 -0.70
C GLN A 17 -16.23 -9.18 -1.44
N ALA A 18 -16.08 -9.51 -2.72
CA ALA A 18 -14.96 -9.02 -3.52
C ALA A 18 -14.93 -7.48 -3.58
N SER A 19 -16.09 -6.84 -3.76
CA SER A 19 -16.21 -5.39 -3.74
C SER A 19 -15.82 -4.78 -2.38
N ALA A 20 -16.24 -5.41 -1.28
CA ALA A 20 -15.90 -4.96 0.06
C ALA A 20 -14.39 -5.07 0.34
N ILE A 21 -13.76 -6.16 -0.10
CA ILE A 21 -12.31 -6.36 0.01
C ILE A 21 -11.55 -5.28 -0.78
N ILE A 22 -11.96 -5.01 -2.03
CA ILE A 22 -11.32 -3.98 -2.85
C ILE A 22 -11.48 -2.61 -2.20
N SER A 23 -12.67 -2.29 -1.68
CA SER A 23 -12.94 -1.03 -0.97
C SER A 23 -12.03 -0.87 0.24
N ALA A 24 -11.91 -1.90 1.07
CA ALA A 24 -11.02 -1.88 2.24
C ALA A 24 -9.55 -1.70 1.83
N ARG A 25 -9.09 -2.44 0.82
CA ARG A 25 -7.70 -2.30 0.31
C ARG A 25 -7.42 -0.91 -0.26
N THR A 26 -8.40 -0.31 -0.92
CA THR A 26 -8.27 1.05 -1.46
C THR A 26 -8.10 2.07 -0.34
N GLN A 27 -8.84 1.93 0.76
CA GLN A 27 -8.71 2.81 1.93
C GLN A 27 -7.35 2.67 2.62
N ILE A 28 -6.84 1.44 2.75
CA ILE A 28 -5.49 1.18 3.31
C ILE A 28 -4.42 1.87 2.47
N VAL A 29 -4.45 1.68 1.15
CA VAL A 29 -3.47 2.29 0.23
C VAL A 29 -3.55 3.82 0.28
N ALA A 30 -4.74 4.40 0.32
CA ALA A 30 -4.90 5.85 0.43
C ALA A 30 -4.25 6.40 1.71
N GLY A 31 -4.47 5.74 2.85
CA GLY A 31 -3.82 6.10 4.11
C GLY A 31 -2.29 5.95 4.04
N ALA A 32 -1.80 4.86 3.44
CA ALA A 32 -0.37 4.61 3.28
C ALA A 32 0.32 5.68 2.41
N VAL A 33 -0.27 6.04 1.28
CA VAL A 33 0.27 7.11 0.41
C VAL A 33 0.35 8.44 1.17
N GLY A 34 -0.69 8.80 1.92
CA GLY A 34 -0.67 10.01 2.75
C GLY A 34 0.43 9.98 3.83
N MET A 35 0.62 8.83 4.49
CA MET A 35 1.69 8.68 5.49
C MET A 35 3.10 8.83 4.88
N VAL A 36 3.32 8.30 3.67
CA VAL A 36 4.60 8.44 2.96
C VAL A 36 4.86 9.87 2.53
N ASP A 37 3.83 10.55 2.00
CA ASP A 37 3.93 11.93 1.55
C ASP A 37 4.30 12.88 2.71
N MET A 38 3.58 12.77 3.83
CA MET A 38 3.90 13.52 5.05
C MET A 38 5.32 13.25 5.57
N ALA A 39 5.78 11.99 5.50
CA ALA A 39 7.13 11.65 5.95
C ALA A 39 8.21 12.28 5.05
N LEU A 40 8.01 12.26 3.73
CA LEU A 40 8.92 12.89 2.78
C LEU A 40 8.96 14.41 2.93
N GLU A 41 7.80 15.04 3.11
CA GLU A 41 7.69 16.48 3.34
C GLU A 41 8.48 16.89 4.59
N GLN A 42 8.25 16.22 5.72
CA GLN A 42 8.97 16.51 6.97
C GLN A 42 10.48 16.29 6.87
N LEU A 43 10.94 15.25 6.13
CA LEU A 43 12.37 15.01 5.91
C LEU A 43 13.00 16.11 5.04
N SER A 44 12.25 16.60 4.04
CA SER A 44 12.67 17.71 3.18
C SER A 44 12.74 19.03 3.94
N GLU A 45 11.73 19.35 4.77
CA GLU A 45 11.71 20.54 5.61
C GLU A 45 12.89 20.60 6.58
N LYS A 46 13.21 19.46 7.21
CA LYS A 46 14.34 19.36 8.14
C LYS A 46 15.70 19.31 7.45
N GLN A 47 15.75 19.32 6.12
CA GLN A 47 16.95 19.18 5.29
C GLN A 47 17.89 18.06 5.76
N THR A 48 17.34 17.03 6.41
CA THR A 48 18.13 15.97 7.06
C THR A 48 18.57 14.92 6.04
N VAL A 49 17.91 14.85 4.89
CA VAL A 49 18.18 13.88 3.82
C VAL A 49 18.06 14.56 2.46
N VAL A 50 19.07 14.38 1.60
CA VAL A 50 19.02 14.76 0.17
C VAL A 50 18.75 13.50 -0.64
N LEU A 51 17.57 13.43 -1.24
CA LEU A 51 17.16 12.32 -2.10
C LEU A 51 17.14 12.80 -3.55
N ASP A 52 17.87 12.11 -4.42
CA ASP A 52 17.62 12.19 -5.84
C ASP A 52 16.28 11.49 -6.18
N GLU A 53 15.76 11.75 -7.38
CA GLU A 53 14.47 11.21 -7.85
C GLU A 53 14.41 9.67 -7.79
N VAL A 54 15.54 8.99 -8.05
CA VAL A 54 15.61 7.52 -8.05
C VAL A 54 15.50 6.99 -6.62
N ARG A 55 16.23 7.58 -5.68
CA ARG A 55 16.18 7.22 -4.25
C ARG A 55 14.84 7.54 -3.64
N LYS A 56 14.22 8.66 -4.03
CA LYS A 56 12.87 9.02 -3.59
C LYS A 56 11.85 7.97 -4.04
N ALA A 57 11.87 7.57 -5.31
CA ALA A 57 11.00 6.52 -5.83
C ALA A 57 11.21 5.17 -5.11
N ALA A 58 12.46 4.79 -4.86
CA ALA A 58 12.77 3.57 -4.12
C ALA A 58 12.26 3.62 -2.68
N MET A 59 12.41 4.76 -1.99
CA MET A 59 11.94 4.91 -0.61
C MET A 59 10.41 4.89 -0.53
N VAL A 60 9.71 5.55 -1.45
CA VAL A 60 8.24 5.48 -1.56
C VAL A 60 7.79 4.04 -1.75
N SER A 61 8.40 3.31 -2.68
CA SER A 61 8.08 1.90 -2.94
C SER A 61 8.25 1.04 -1.69
N ASN A 62 9.39 1.18 -1.00
CA ASN A 62 9.69 0.40 0.21
C ASN A 62 8.69 0.70 1.33
N LEU A 63 8.38 1.98 1.56
CA LEU A 63 7.42 2.37 2.59
C LEU A 63 6.01 1.90 2.27
N LEU A 64 5.56 2.00 1.01
CA LEU A 64 4.25 1.49 0.59
C LEU A 64 4.16 -0.02 0.76
N VAL A 65 5.22 -0.77 0.44
CA VAL A 65 5.25 -2.22 0.70
C VAL A 65 5.12 -2.48 2.20
N VAL A 66 5.86 -1.79 3.07
CA VAL A 66 5.77 -1.99 4.52
C VAL A 66 4.39 -1.64 5.07
N LEU A 67 3.81 -0.51 4.63
CA LEU A 67 2.52 -0.01 5.14
C LEU A 67 1.31 -0.80 4.63
N CYS A 68 1.38 -1.36 3.41
CA CYS A 68 0.28 -2.07 2.78
C CYS A 68 0.39 -3.60 2.89
N SER A 69 1.47 -4.14 3.44
CA SER A 69 1.62 -5.59 3.60
C SER A 69 0.71 -6.12 4.71
N GLU A 70 -0.09 -7.13 4.39
CA GLU A 70 -1.02 -7.80 5.32
C GLU A 70 -0.30 -8.77 6.28
N GLU A 71 0.86 -9.28 5.87
CA GLU A 71 1.77 -10.08 6.69
C GLU A 71 2.95 -9.19 7.10
N HIS A 72 3.50 -9.37 8.32
CA HIS A 72 4.60 -8.56 8.84
C HIS A 72 5.72 -8.43 7.80
N ALA A 73 5.72 -7.33 7.02
CA ALA A 73 6.70 -7.10 5.99
C ALA A 73 8.07 -7.10 6.67
N GLN A 74 8.88 -8.11 6.39
CA GLN A 74 10.27 -8.09 6.81
C GLN A 74 10.96 -7.09 5.90
N PRO A 75 11.37 -5.91 6.41
CA PRO A 75 12.02 -4.94 5.57
C PRO A 75 13.34 -5.56 5.10
N VAL A 76 13.43 -5.88 3.81
CA VAL A 76 14.70 -6.23 3.19
C VAL A 76 15.48 -4.92 3.03
N LEU A 77 16.13 -4.50 4.11
CA LEU A 77 17.08 -3.39 4.12
C LEU A 77 18.29 -3.81 3.29
N ASN A 78 18.27 -3.51 2.00
CA ASN A 78 19.45 -3.68 1.15
C ASN A 78 20.37 -2.47 1.38
N THR A 79 21.23 -2.58 2.40
CA THR A 79 22.32 -1.64 2.69
C THR A 79 23.55 -1.88 1.81
N GLY A 80 23.37 -2.48 0.63
CA GLY A 80 24.43 -2.74 -0.34
C GLY A 80 25.25 -1.47 -0.58
N SER A 81 26.51 -1.54 -0.11
CA SER A 81 27.51 -0.48 -0.13
C SER A 81 27.50 0.31 -1.44
N LEU A 82 27.01 1.55 -1.38
CA LEU A 82 27.14 2.56 -2.45
C LEU A 82 28.54 3.20 -2.45
N TYR A 83 29.58 2.40 -2.22
CA TYR A 83 30.97 2.80 -2.42
C TYR A 83 31.74 1.64 -3.05
N THR A 84 31.89 1.71 -4.38
CA THR A 84 33.15 1.50 -5.11
C THR A 84 33.11 2.37 -6.35
#